data_AF-A0A8J2IBH1-F1
#
_entry.id   AF-A0A8J2IBH1-F1
#
_cell.length_a   1.000
_cell.length_b   1.000
_cell.length_c   1.000
_cell.angle_alpha   90.00
_cell.angle_beta   90.00
_cell.angle_gamma   90.00
#
_symmetry.space_group_name_H-M   'P 1'
#
loop_
_entity.id
_entity.type
_entity.pdbx_description
1 polymer ?
#
loop_
_entity_poly.entity_id
_entity_poly.type
_entity_poly.pdbx_seq_one_letter_code
_entity_poly.pdbx_strand_id
1 'polypeptide(L)'
;MSSPAIAGSCASATISTPSIFGARILSIEATIVQNYAYASSIYNVVANHGHYPDTTIDFCNVTVTHTHPGTDDTLHTEVWLPLRPSWNGRLQMAGGGGWVAGLDELARGTMFTALSEGYVTSRVDAGIPTTDFTTAKDWALTSPGNVNYNRLQNFAMIGLHDGALITKSVIKSFYGRPADYSYWSGCSQGGRQGHMFAQRYPDVFDGIAVSAPAINWAPFFVGQTFPQQVLYELGEFPHTCEYDTLTAAVIKAYDGNDGLLDGLISHPDSCSFDPYELVGTPVNCNVPGAPAVISKAAAAAMDAAWHGTRAADGSLLWSSSGYEANTTNGVLLSEGFTDDSLAREYDIYNWAESPEIMTLEE
;
A
#
# COMPACT_ATOMS: atom_id res chain seq x y z
N MET A 1 -0.48 4.45 -35.76
CA MET A 1 0.89 4.92 -36.05
C MET A 1 1.01 6.30 -35.44
N SER A 2 1.86 6.46 -34.42
CA SER A 2 2.17 7.78 -33.87
C SER A 2 2.79 8.64 -34.95
N SER A 3 2.43 9.92 -35.00
CA SER A 3 3.06 10.86 -35.93
C SER A 3 4.56 10.94 -35.61
N PRO A 4 5.48 10.82 -36.59
CA PRO A 4 6.93 10.93 -36.39
C PRO A 4 7.36 12.19 -35.62
N ALA A 5 6.53 13.25 -35.69
CA ALA A 5 6.74 14.49 -34.96
C ALA A 5 6.67 14.33 -33.42
N ILE A 6 5.82 13.44 -32.90
CA ILE A 6 5.63 13.24 -31.44
C ILE A 6 6.78 12.41 -30.86
N ALA A 7 7.33 11.45 -31.61
CA ALA A 7 8.51 10.71 -31.16
C ALA A 7 9.74 11.61 -31.04
N GLY A 8 9.89 12.61 -31.94
CA GLY A 8 10.94 13.62 -31.86
C GLY A 8 10.85 14.55 -30.64
N SER A 9 9.71 14.60 -29.96
CA SER A 9 9.51 15.36 -28.71
C SER A 9 9.99 14.62 -27.46
N CYS A 10 10.49 13.39 -27.60
CA CYS A 10 11.06 12.62 -26.49
C CYS A 10 12.56 12.92 -26.32
N ALA A 11 12.87 14.13 -25.90
CA ALA A 11 14.22 14.57 -25.56
C ALA A 11 14.17 15.51 -24.36
N SER A 12 15.18 15.49 -23.50
CA SER A 12 15.21 16.35 -22.31
C SER A 12 15.13 17.83 -22.68
N ALA A 13 15.80 18.22 -23.76
CA ALA A 13 15.80 19.60 -24.27
C ALA A 13 14.44 20.10 -24.79
N THR A 14 13.48 19.20 -25.07
CA THR A 14 12.14 19.57 -25.55
C THR A 14 11.10 19.59 -24.43
N ILE A 15 11.44 19.13 -23.23
CA ILE A 15 10.58 19.21 -22.05
C ILE A 15 10.87 20.51 -21.30
N SER A 16 9.86 21.36 -21.20
CA SER A 16 9.94 22.61 -20.43
C SER A 16 10.11 22.29 -18.95
N THR A 17 11.00 23.02 -18.27
CA THR A 17 11.23 22.86 -16.83
C THR A 17 9.96 23.13 -16.02
N PRO A 18 9.44 22.15 -15.26
CA PRO A 18 8.28 22.38 -14.40
C PRO A 18 8.57 23.45 -13.34
N SER A 19 7.55 24.23 -12.99
CA SER A 19 7.61 25.19 -11.89
C SER A 19 6.75 24.69 -10.74
N ILE A 20 7.39 24.38 -9.62
CA ILE A 20 6.77 23.85 -8.41
C ILE A 20 7.14 24.79 -7.27
N PHE A 21 6.13 25.28 -6.55
CA PHE A 21 6.36 26.22 -5.47
C PHE A 21 7.16 25.56 -4.34
N GLY A 22 8.28 26.15 -3.95
CA GLY A 22 9.14 25.63 -2.88
C GLY A 22 10.12 24.53 -3.30
N ALA A 23 10.02 24.01 -4.54
CA ALA A 23 10.95 23.02 -5.06
C ALA A 23 11.86 23.59 -6.16
N ARG A 24 13.00 22.93 -6.36
CA ARG A 24 13.97 23.23 -7.42
C ARG A 24 14.17 21.98 -8.27
N ILE A 25 13.94 22.10 -9.57
CA ILE A 25 14.26 21.05 -10.54
C ILE A 25 15.78 20.94 -10.69
N LEU A 26 16.30 19.72 -10.55
CA LEU A 26 17.71 19.38 -10.64
C LEU A 26 18.07 18.86 -12.03
N SER A 27 17.26 17.94 -12.56
CA SER A 27 17.45 17.39 -13.90
C SER A 27 16.12 16.93 -14.52
N ILE A 28 16.13 16.84 -15.85
CA ILE A 28 15.08 16.22 -16.65
C ILE A 28 15.77 15.28 -17.63
N GLU A 29 15.35 14.02 -17.60
CA GLU A 29 15.83 12.98 -18.50
C GLU A 29 14.64 12.49 -19.32
N ALA A 30 14.86 12.25 -20.61
CA ALA A 30 13.83 11.72 -21.49
C ALA A 30 14.42 10.66 -22.42
N THR A 31 13.81 9.48 -22.46
CA THR A 31 14.28 8.34 -23.26
C THR A 31 13.11 7.67 -23.95
N ILE A 32 13.26 7.40 -25.24
CA ILE A 32 12.29 6.57 -25.98
C ILE A 32 12.48 5.12 -25.56
N VAL A 33 11.39 4.48 -25.14
CA VAL A 33 11.31 3.05 -24.87
C VAL A 33 10.45 2.40 -25.95
N GLN A 34 10.96 1.34 -26.57
CA GLN A 34 10.27 0.63 -27.64
C GLN A 34 10.09 -0.85 -27.29
N ASN A 35 8.98 -1.41 -27.74
CA ASN A 35 8.60 -2.80 -27.55
C ASN A 35 8.68 -3.25 -26.09
N TYR A 36 8.30 -2.38 -25.16
CA TYR A 36 8.30 -2.71 -23.74
C TYR A 36 7.21 -3.72 -23.45
N ALA A 37 7.59 -4.86 -22.91
CA ALA A 37 6.70 -5.87 -22.37
C ALA A 37 6.85 -5.89 -20.85
N TYR A 38 5.74 -5.99 -20.14
CA TYR A 38 5.72 -6.17 -18.69
C TYR A 38 5.19 -7.57 -18.37
N ALA A 39 5.97 -8.30 -17.58
CA ALA A 39 5.54 -9.55 -16.98
C ALA A 39 5.88 -9.47 -15.49
N SER A 40 4.90 -9.82 -14.66
CA SER A 40 5.09 -9.94 -13.21
C SER A 40 4.80 -11.37 -12.79
N SER A 41 5.67 -11.93 -11.95
CA SER A 41 5.45 -13.22 -11.32
C SER A 41 4.57 -13.12 -10.07
N ILE A 42 4.25 -11.90 -9.62
CA ILE A 42 3.71 -11.65 -8.28
C ILE A 42 2.20 -11.45 -8.31
N TYR A 43 1.65 -10.82 -9.36
CA TYR A 43 0.21 -10.60 -9.50
C TYR A 43 -0.24 -10.66 -10.95
N ASN A 44 -1.39 -11.30 -11.21
CA ASN A 44 -2.10 -11.24 -12.49
C ASN A 44 -3.22 -10.19 -12.52
N VAL A 45 -3.42 -9.46 -11.43
CA VAL A 45 -4.46 -8.43 -11.31
C VAL A 45 -3.82 -7.17 -10.73
N VAL A 46 -4.22 -6.02 -11.27
CA VAL A 46 -3.78 -4.71 -10.78
C VAL A 46 -4.93 -4.07 -10.04
N ALA A 47 -4.64 -3.31 -9.00
CA ALA A 47 -5.65 -2.47 -8.37
C ALA A 47 -6.35 -1.59 -9.43
N ASN A 48 -7.68 -1.64 -9.46
CA ASN A 48 -8.56 -0.88 -10.34
C ASN A 48 -8.39 -1.11 -11.86
N HIS A 49 -7.66 -2.15 -12.28
CA HIS A 49 -7.64 -2.59 -13.68
C HIS A 49 -7.93 -4.10 -13.80
N GLY A 50 -8.18 -4.52 -15.04
CA GLY A 50 -8.19 -5.95 -15.38
C GLY A 50 -6.78 -6.57 -15.39
N HIS A 51 -6.66 -7.70 -16.07
CA HIS A 51 -5.37 -8.35 -16.30
C HIS A 51 -4.45 -7.46 -17.15
N TYR A 52 -3.14 -7.51 -16.89
CA TYR A 52 -2.13 -6.90 -17.76
C TYR A 52 -2.28 -7.47 -19.17
N PRO A 53 -2.35 -6.65 -20.23
CA PRO A 53 -2.44 -7.19 -21.58
C PRO A 53 -1.12 -7.81 -22.01
N ASP A 54 -1.18 -8.95 -22.71
CA ASP A 54 -0.04 -9.53 -23.41
C ASP A 54 0.24 -8.72 -24.69
N THR A 55 0.92 -7.58 -24.51
CA THR A 55 1.21 -6.63 -25.58
C THR A 55 2.52 -5.88 -25.34
N THR A 56 3.01 -5.21 -26.38
CA THR A 56 4.17 -4.34 -26.27
C THR A 56 3.81 -2.89 -26.53
N ILE A 57 4.42 -2.00 -25.74
CA ILE A 57 4.12 -0.58 -25.74
C ILE A 57 5.38 0.21 -26.09
N ASP A 58 5.20 1.25 -26.90
CA ASP A 58 6.24 2.26 -27.12
C ASP A 58 5.84 3.53 -26.39
N PHE A 59 6.77 4.14 -25.66
CA PHE A 59 6.49 5.35 -24.89
C PHE A 59 7.74 6.21 -24.72
N CYS A 60 7.53 7.48 -24.39
CA CYS A 60 8.60 8.33 -23.88
C CYS A 60 8.63 8.20 -22.36
N ASN A 61 9.74 7.76 -21.79
CA ASN A 61 9.97 7.82 -20.35
C ASN A 61 10.63 9.16 -20.02
N VAL A 62 9.98 9.98 -19.19
CA VAL A 62 10.54 11.23 -18.66
C VAL A 62 10.71 11.09 -17.16
N THR A 63 11.93 11.27 -16.67
CA THR A 63 12.23 11.36 -15.24
C THR A 63 12.58 12.79 -14.89
N VAL A 64 11.88 13.36 -13.92
CA VAL A 64 12.17 14.69 -13.37
C VAL A 64 12.68 14.54 -11.95
N THR A 65 13.90 15.01 -11.72
CA THR A 65 14.52 15.02 -10.39
C THR A 65 14.40 16.41 -9.78
N HIS A 66 13.93 16.50 -8.53
CA HIS A 66 13.80 17.76 -7.81
C HIS A 66 14.14 17.63 -6.32
N THR A 67 14.29 18.77 -5.66
CA THR A 67 14.59 18.89 -4.22
C THR A 67 13.87 20.10 -3.64
N HIS A 68 13.64 20.11 -2.33
CA HIS A 68 13.27 21.30 -1.59
C HIS A 68 14.53 21.93 -0.96
N PRO A 69 14.85 23.19 -1.28
CA PRO A 69 16.01 23.86 -0.69
C PRO A 69 15.96 23.83 0.85
N GLY A 70 16.95 23.19 1.48
CA GLY A 70 17.09 23.12 2.94
C GLY A 70 16.53 21.86 3.60
N THR A 71 16.00 20.89 2.86
CA THR A 71 15.39 19.67 3.44
C THR A 71 16.22 18.39 3.30
N ASP A 72 17.34 18.44 2.58
CA ASP A 72 18.19 17.28 2.23
C ASP A 72 17.38 16.09 1.64
N ASP A 73 16.54 16.41 0.65
CA ASP A 73 15.78 15.44 -0.12
C ASP A 73 16.17 15.47 -1.61
N THR A 74 15.88 14.37 -2.29
CA THR A 74 15.92 14.30 -3.75
C THR A 74 14.83 13.34 -4.18
N LEU A 75 13.90 13.84 -4.99
CA LEU A 75 12.68 13.16 -5.38
C LEU A 75 12.69 12.92 -6.89
N HIS A 76 12.18 11.77 -7.32
CA HIS A 76 12.08 11.37 -8.72
C HIS A 76 10.63 11.14 -9.10
N THR A 77 10.17 11.89 -10.09
CA THR A 77 8.88 11.66 -10.75
C THR A 77 9.11 11.03 -12.11
N GLU A 78 8.61 9.81 -12.30
CA GLU A 78 8.67 9.10 -13.56
C GLU A 78 7.34 9.24 -14.31
N VAL A 79 7.39 9.65 -15.57
CA VAL A 79 6.21 9.88 -16.43
C VAL A 79 6.38 9.10 -17.72
N TRP A 80 5.45 8.20 -18.01
CA TRP A 80 5.40 7.46 -19.28
C TRP A 80 4.34 8.04 -20.20
N LEU A 81 4.78 8.58 -21.33
CA LEU A 81 3.90 9.20 -22.33
C LEU A 81 3.74 8.27 -23.53
N PRO A 82 2.53 7.74 -23.79
CA PRO A 82 2.33 6.69 -24.79
C PRO A 82 2.57 7.23 -26.22
N LEU A 83 3.39 6.49 -26.97
CA LEU A 83 3.60 6.65 -28.40
C LEU A 83 2.82 5.59 -29.19
N ARG A 84 2.80 4.35 -28.69
CA ARG A 84 1.96 3.25 -29.16
C ARG A 84 1.46 2.45 -27.95
N PRO A 85 0.15 2.47 -27.61
CA PRO A 85 -0.94 3.13 -28.35
C PRO A 85 -0.83 4.67 -28.34
N SER A 86 -1.70 5.36 -29.07
CA SER A 86 -1.75 6.83 -29.02
C SER A 86 -2.43 7.29 -27.73
N TRP A 87 -1.98 8.44 -27.21
CA TRP A 87 -2.56 9.03 -26.01
C TRP A 87 -4.07 9.31 -26.18
N ASN A 88 -4.86 8.85 -25.22
CA ASN A 88 -6.32 9.00 -25.19
C ASN A 88 -6.78 10.34 -24.57
N GLY A 89 -5.84 11.22 -24.20
CA GLY A 89 -6.13 12.51 -23.56
C GLY A 89 -6.16 12.48 -22.02
N ARG A 90 -5.98 11.32 -21.39
CA ARG A 90 -6.11 11.16 -19.93
C ARG A 90 -4.77 10.88 -19.25
N LEU A 91 -4.66 11.31 -18.00
CA LEU A 91 -3.58 10.98 -17.08
C LEU A 91 -4.09 9.99 -16.03
N GLN A 92 -3.32 8.96 -15.70
CA GLN A 92 -3.51 8.19 -14.47
C GLN A 92 -2.19 8.09 -13.68
N MET A 93 -2.17 8.59 -12.45
CA MET A 93 -1.01 8.44 -11.56
C MET A 93 -1.19 7.24 -10.64
N ALA A 94 -0.12 6.48 -10.42
CA ALA A 94 -0.10 5.28 -9.58
C ALA A 94 0.54 5.56 -8.21
N GLY A 95 -0.04 4.98 -7.17
CA GLY A 95 0.49 4.98 -5.80
C GLY A 95 1.46 3.83 -5.49
N GLY A 96 2.11 3.92 -4.35
CA GLY A 96 3.03 2.89 -3.82
C GLY A 96 2.39 1.87 -2.88
N GLY A 97 3.23 1.10 -2.19
CA GLY A 97 2.85 0.06 -1.24
C GLY A 97 3.65 0.13 0.06
N GLY A 98 3.04 -0.19 1.21
CA GLY A 98 3.70 -0.20 2.51
C GLY A 98 4.40 1.13 2.83
N TRP A 99 5.69 1.07 3.16
CA TRP A 99 6.54 2.22 3.50
C TRP A 99 7.23 2.87 2.28
N VAL A 100 6.82 2.51 1.06
CA VAL A 100 7.31 3.10 -0.18
C VAL A 100 6.23 4.02 -0.77
N ALA A 101 6.63 5.19 -1.26
CA ALA A 101 5.67 6.15 -1.83
C ALA A 101 5.26 5.82 -3.28
N GLY A 102 6.13 5.15 -4.03
CA GLY A 102 5.96 4.77 -5.42
C GLY A 102 7.27 4.26 -6.00
N LEU A 103 7.38 4.20 -7.33
CA LEU A 103 8.55 3.65 -8.05
C LEU A 103 8.84 2.16 -7.78
N ASP A 104 8.04 1.49 -6.97
CA ASP A 104 8.07 0.05 -6.70
C ASP A 104 7.41 -0.77 -7.83
N GLU A 105 7.50 -2.10 -7.71
CA GLU A 105 6.98 -3.05 -8.69
C GLU A 105 5.45 -3.02 -8.84
N LEU A 106 4.69 -2.72 -7.79
CA LEU A 106 3.23 -2.62 -7.86
C LEU A 106 2.82 -1.38 -8.65
N ALA A 107 3.47 -0.25 -8.37
CA ALA A 107 3.28 0.99 -9.14
C ALA A 107 3.64 0.76 -10.61
N ARG A 108 4.72 0.01 -10.90
CA ARG A 108 5.17 -0.28 -12.28
C ARG A 108 4.11 -1.04 -13.09
N GLY A 109 3.49 -2.06 -12.50
CA GLY A 109 2.39 -2.79 -13.12
C GLY A 109 1.20 -1.86 -13.39
N THR A 110 0.80 -1.08 -12.38
CA THR A 110 -0.30 -0.11 -12.53
C THR A 110 -0.06 0.86 -13.68
N MET A 111 1.16 1.37 -13.78
CA MET A 111 1.56 2.22 -14.90
C MET A 111 1.46 1.48 -16.25
N PHE A 112 2.01 0.28 -16.36
CA PHE A 112 1.97 -0.47 -17.61
C PHE A 112 0.53 -0.68 -18.12
N THR A 113 -0.39 -1.02 -17.23
CA THR A 113 -1.79 -1.27 -17.59
C THR A 113 -2.49 0.00 -18.05
N ALA A 114 -2.34 1.10 -17.31
CA ALA A 114 -2.88 2.40 -17.72
C ALA A 114 -2.28 2.86 -19.07
N LEU A 115 -0.97 2.68 -19.25
CA LEU A 115 -0.30 3.04 -20.49
C LEU A 115 -0.82 2.20 -21.67
N SER A 116 -1.14 0.92 -21.45
CA SER A 116 -1.72 0.03 -22.46
C SER A 116 -3.13 0.44 -22.90
N GLU A 117 -3.87 1.11 -22.00
CA GLU A 117 -5.19 1.70 -22.27
C GLU A 117 -5.09 3.12 -22.87
N GLY A 118 -3.86 3.60 -23.11
CA GLY A 118 -3.58 4.88 -23.76
C GLY A 118 -3.51 6.08 -22.82
N TYR A 119 -3.45 5.89 -21.50
CA TYR A 119 -3.21 6.97 -20.55
C TYR A 119 -1.75 7.42 -20.61
N VAL A 120 -1.48 8.70 -20.35
CA VAL A 120 -0.20 9.05 -19.74
C VAL A 120 -0.24 8.51 -18.33
N THR A 121 0.85 7.92 -17.87
CA THR A 121 0.93 7.41 -16.50
C THR A 121 2.15 7.94 -15.78
N SER A 122 2.08 8.06 -14.46
CA SER A 122 3.23 8.48 -13.65
C SER A 122 3.25 7.87 -12.26
N ARG A 123 4.39 7.97 -11.60
CA ARG A 123 4.62 7.64 -10.18
C ARG A 123 5.73 8.51 -9.61
N VAL A 124 5.78 8.64 -8.29
CA VAL A 124 6.80 9.45 -7.58
C VAL A 124 7.29 8.72 -6.33
N ASP A 125 8.59 8.79 -6.05
CA ASP A 125 9.21 8.11 -4.92
C ASP A 125 9.12 8.93 -3.63
N ALA A 126 8.74 10.20 -3.73
CA ALA A 126 8.73 11.17 -2.64
C ALA A 126 10.07 11.28 -1.89
N GLY A 127 11.19 10.93 -2.53
CA GLY A 127 12.52 10.89 -1.92
C GLY A 127 12.68 9.78 -0.88
N ILE A 128 11.82 8.76 -0.97
CA ILE A 128 11.83 7.57 -0.13
C ILE A 128 12.46 6.40 -0.90
N PRO A 129 13.31 5.57 -0.26
CA PRO A 129 13.81 4.33 -0.87
C PRO A 129 12.67 3.46 -1.39
N THR A 130 12.89 2.77 -2.52
CA THR A 130 11.83 2.08 -3.26
C THR A 130 11.86 0.56 -3.16
N THR A 131 12.90 0.00 -2.52
CA THR A 131 13.20 -1.45 -2.54
C THR A 131 12.63 -2.21 -1.35
N ASP A 132 12.46 -1.56 -0.20
CA ASP A 132 11.92 -2.18 1.01
C ASP A 132 10.63 -1.47 1.43
N PHE A 133 9.50 -2.13 1.18
CA PHE A 133 8.17 -1.64 1.53
C PHE A 133 7.72 -2.04 2.95
N THR A 134 8.52 -2.83 3.66
CA THR A 134 8.17 -3.39 4.96
C THR A 134 8.58 -2.51 6.14
N THR A 135 9.51 -1.56 5.92
CA THR A 135 10.04 -0.72 6.98
C THR A 135 10.34 0.71 6.54
N ALA A 136 10.35 1.63 7.52
CA ALA A 136 10.80 3.00 7.36
C ALA A 136 12.12 3.34 8.05
N LYS A 137 12.76 2.34 8.67
CA LYS A 137 13.94 2.50 9.52
C LYS A 137 15.04 3.34 8.86
N ASP A 138 15.25 3.14 7.56
CA ASP A 138 16.35 3.75 6.82
C ASP A 138 16.10 5.20 6.39
N TRP A 139 14.87 5.73 6.56
CA TRP A 139 14.52 7.05 6.04
C TRP A 139 13.65 7.90 6.96
N ALA A 140 12.88 7.31 7.88
CA ALA A 140 12.00 8.06 8.77
C ALA A 140 12.75 8.76 9.91
N LEU A 141 14.01 8.41 10.15
CA LEU A 141 14.84 9.00 11.20
C LEU A 141 16.09 9.67 10.58
N THR A 142 16.54 10.77 11.17
CA THR A 142 17.84 11.39 10.85
C THR A 142 18.97 10.80 11.68
N SER A 143 18.65 10.30 12.88
CA SER A 143 19.51 9.52 13.79
C SER A 143 18.61 8.81 14.82
N PRO A 144 19.12 7.88 15.65
CA PRO A 144 18.30 7.21 16.66
C PRO A 144 17.53 8.22 17.53
N GLY A 145 16.20 8.04 17.62
CA GLY A 145 15.30 8.93 18.35
C GLY A 145 14.98 10.28 17.69
N ASN A 146 15.56 10.60 16.53
CA ASN A 146 15.38 11.89 15.85
C ASN A 146 14.60 11.71 14.54
N VAL A 147 13.37 12.20 14.51
CA VAL A 147 12.45 12.04 13.38
C VAL A 147 12.86 12.92 12.19
N ASN A 148 12.88 12.35 10.99
CA ASN A 148 13.02 13.07 9.74
C ASN A 148 11.65 13.58 9.25
N TYR A 149 11.23 14.73 9.79
CA TYR A 149 9.94 15.32 9.44
C TYR A 149 9.81 15.67 7.96
N ASN A 150 10.88 16.10 7.29
CA ASN A 150 10.82 16.45 5.86
C ASN A 150 10.48 15.21 5.01
N ARG A 151 11.16 14.09 5.24
CA ARG A 151 10.86 12.84 4.51
C ARG A 151 9.47 12.31 4.83
N LEU A 152 9.04 12.38 6.10
CA LEU A 152 7.67 12.02 6.46
C LEU A 152 6.63 12.91 5.77
N GLN A 153 6.87 14.22 5.66
CA GLN A 153 5.97 15.14 4.94
C GLN A 153 5.94 14.84 3.45
N ASN A 154 7.08 14.50 2.84
CA ASN A 154 7.12 14.09 1.43
C ASN A 154 6.32 12.81 1.21
N PHE A 155 6.56 11.79 2.02
CA PHE A 155 5.85 10.51 1.99
C PHE A 155 4.34 10.68 2.23
N ALA A 156 3.97 11.57 3.14
CA ALA A 156 2.58 11.82 3.50
C ALA A 156 1.83 12.59 2.41
N MET A 157 2.40 13.67 1.88
CA MET A 157 1.67 14.60 1.01
C MET A 157 2.51 15.42 0.02
N ILE A 158 3.64 16.01 0.43
CA ILE A 158 4.31 17.08 -0.36
C ILE A 158 4.89 16.52 -1.66
N GLY A 159 5.78 15.52 -1.56
CA GLY A 159 6.41 14.90 -2.72
C GLY A 159 5.40 14.24 -3.67
N LEU A 160 4.27 13.79 -3.14
CA LEU A 160 3.16 13.25 -3.95
C LEU A 160 2.50 14.35 -4.79
N HIS A 161 2.20 15.48 -4.16
CA HIS A 161 1.62 16.64 -4.82
C HIS A 161 2.57 17.21 -5.89
N ASP A 162 3.86 17.31 -5.59
CA ASP A 162 4.88 17.75 -6.54
C ASP A 162 4.93 16.83 -7.76
N GLY A 163 4.94 15.52 -7.55
CA GLY A 163 4.91 14.53 -8.63
C GLY A 163 3.69 14.68 -9.54
N ALA A 164 2.51 14.95 -8.96
CA ALA A 164 1.30 15.17 -9.74
C ALA A 164 1.37 16.46 -10.59
N LEU A 165 1.84 17.56 -10.02
CA LEU A 165 2.01 18.83 -10.72
C LEU A 165 3.09 18.77 -11.81
N ILE A 166 4.22 18.13 -11.51
CA ILE A 166 5.29 17.84 -12.47
C ILE A 166 4.73 17.04 -13.65
N THR A 167 3.98 15.98 -13.37
CA THR A 167 3.36 15.14 -14.41
C THR A 167 2.48 15.97 -15.34
N LYS A 168 1.57 16.79 -14.79
CA LYS A 168 0.70 17.67 -15.59
C LYS A 168 1.49 18.67 -16.43
N SER A 169 2.60 19.20 -15.90
CA SER A 169 3.52 20.09 -16.64
C SER A 169 4.20 19.37 -17.80
N VAL A 170 4.70 18.15 -17.57
CA VAL A 170 5.36 17.33 -18.60
C VAL A 170 4.38 17.00 -19.73
N ILE A 171 3.13 16.61 -19.41
CA ILE A 171 2.07 16.36 -20.40
C ILE A 171 1.86 17.58 -21.29
N LYS A 172 1.68 18.76 -20.68
CA LYS A 172 1.44 20.01 -21.40
C LYS A 172 2.61 20.35 -22.32
N SER A 173 3.85 20.15 -21.87
CA SER A 173 5.04 20.40 -22.69
C SER A 173 5.13 19.42 -23.86
N PHE A 174 4.88 18.14 -23.63
CA PHE A 174 5.08 17.09 -24.62
C PHE A 174 4.00 17.08 -25.70
N TYR A 175 2.72 17.20 -25.31
CA TYR A 175 1.58 17.16 -26.24
C TYR A 175 1.07 18.53 -26.67
N GLY A 176 1.62 19.62 -26.11
CA GLY A 176 1.19 21.00 -26.39
C GLY A 176 -0.17 21.37 -25.78
N ARG A 177 -0.78 20.47 -24.99
CA ARG A 177 -2.08 20.65 -24.34
C ARG A 177 -2.13 19.90 -23.01
N PRO A 178 -2.93 20.36 -22.02
CA PRO A 178 -3.16 19.59 -20.79
C PRO A 178 -3.96 18.31 -21.07
N ALA A 179 -3.93 17.39 -20.10
CA ALA A 179 -4.86 16.25 -20.08
C ALA A 179 -6.31 16.75 -19.95
N ASP A 180 -7.23 16.05 -20.61
CA ASP A 180 -8.67 16.33 -20.55
C ASP A 180 -9.24 15.92 -19.18
N TYR A 181 -8.72 14.83 -18.62
CA TYR A 181 -9.02 14.33 -17.28
C TYR A 181 -7.78 13.71 -16.64
N SER A 182 -7.72 13.76 -15.32
CA SER A 182 -6.65 13.26 -14.48
C SER A 182 -7.18 12.33 -13.40
N TYR A 183 -6.55 11.16 -13.25
CA TYR A 183 -7.00 10.11 -12.36
C TYR A 183 -5.88 9.66 -11.42
N TRP A 184 -6.26 9.20 -10.23
CA TRP A 184 -5.40 8.47 -9.31
C TRP A 184 -5.87 7.01 -9.20
N SER A 185 -4.95 6.05 -9.21
CA SER A 185 -5.23 4.64 -8.91
C SER A 185 -4.24 4.10 -7.89
N GLY A 186 -4.72 3.51 -6.80
CA GLY A 186 -3.85 2.91 -5.79
C GLY A 186 -4.54 1.92 -4.85
N CYS A 187 -3.74 1.05 -4.24
CA CYS A 187 -4.16 0.09 -3.22
C CYS A 187 -3.28 0.22 -1.97
N SER A 188 -3.80 -0.10 -0.78
CA SER A 188 -3.01 -0.03 0.47
C SER A 188 -2.47 1.38 0.72
N GLN A 189 -1.16 1.57 0.71
CA GLN A 189 -0.52 2.88 0.77
C GLN A 189 -0.96 3.80 -0.38
N GLY A 190 -1.09 3.27 -1.60
CA GLY A 190 -1.69 3.99 -2.73
C GLY A 190 -3.13 4.43 -2.46
N GLY A 191 -3.87 3.65 -1.66
CA GLY A 191 -5.21 4.03 -1.21
C GLY A 191 -5.19 5.19 -0.21
N ARG A 192 -4.27 5.17 0.76
CA ARG A 192 -4.02 6.29 1.68
C ARG A 192 -3.65 7.57 0.92
N GLN A 193 -2.75 7.45 -0.06
CA GLN A 193 -2.32 8.55 -0.92
C GLN A 193 -3.51 9.14 -1.70
N GLY A 194 -4.38 8.31 -2.27
CA GLY A 194 -5.59 8.76 -2.94
C GLY A 194 -6.54 9.52 -2.00
N HIS A 195 -6.77 9.00 -0.79
CA HIS A 195 -7.53 9.72 0.25
C HIS A 195 -6.88 11.06 0.61
N MET A 196 -5.56 11.12 0.69
CA MET A 196 -4.83 12.35 0.94
C MET A 196 -5.08 13.38 -0.16
N PHE A 197 -5.02 12.99 -1.43
CA PHE A 197 -5.38 13.88 -2.54
C PHE A 197 -6.82 14.37 -2.43
N ALA A 198 -7.78 13.47 -2.17
CA ALA A 198 -9.18 13.85 -2.02
C ALA A 198 -9.42 14.88 -0.89
N GLN A 199 -8.67 14.78 0.21
CA GLN A 199 -8.86 15.63 1.39
C GLN A 199 -8.06 16.94 1.35
N ARG A 200 -6.81 16.90 0.86
CA ARG A 200 -5.86 18.02 0.95
C ARG A 200 -5.62 18.73 -0.38
N TYR A 201 -5.78 18.02 -1.49
CA TYR A 201 -5.53 18.54 -2.83
C TYR A 201 -6.67 18.16 -3.79
N PRO A 202 -7.92 18.53 -3.48
CA PRO A 202 -9.11 18.04 -4.18
C PRO A 202 -9.12 18.40 -5.68
N ASP A 203 -8.40 19.45 -6.08
CA ASP A 203 -8.34 19.92 -7.48
C ASP A 203 -7.25 19.22 -8.32
N VAL A 204 -6.50 18.26 -7.74
CA VAL A 204 -5.41 17.59 -8.43
C VAL A 204 -5.88 16.45 -9.31
N PHE A 205 -6.97 15.75 -8.97
CA PHE A 205 -7.49 14.66 -9.79
C PHE A 205 -9.02 14.77 -9.93
N ASP A 206 -9.50 14.51 -11.15
CA ASP A 206 -10.93 14.48 -11.48
C ASP A 206 -11.60 13.18 -10.99
N GLY A 207 -10.81 12.11 -10.83
CA GLY A 207 -11.27 10.84 -10.27
C GLY A 207 -10.19 10.12 -9.48
N ILE A 208 -10.58 9.51 -8.35
CA ILE A 208 -9.68 8.80 -7.45
C ILE A 208 -10.26 7.41 -7.22
N ALA A 209 -9.57 6.38 -7.70
CA ALA A 209 -9.90 4.98 -7.46
C ALA A 209 -8.93 4.40 -6.42
N VAL A 210 -9.46 3.97 -5.28
CA VAL A 210 -8.66 3.46 -4.16
C VAL A 210 -9.21 2.12 -3.67
N SER A 211 -8.31 1.17 -3.41
CA SER A 211 -8.63 -0.14 -2.84
C SER A 211 -7.89 -0.35 -1.51
N ALA A 212 -8.51 -1.03 -0.55
CA ALA A 212 -7.93 -1.34 0.77
C ALA A 212 -7.09 -0.18 1.37
N PRO A 213 -7.66 1.04 1.49
CA PRO A 213 -6.84 2.22 1.79
C PRO A 213 -6.30 2.15 3.22
N ALA A 214 -4.97 2.21 3.36
CA ALA A 214 -4.30 2.24 4.66
C ALA A 214 -4.45 3.63 5.30
N ILE A 215 -5.66 4.06 5.64
CA ILE A 215 -5.92 5.34 6.30
C ILE A 215 -5.67 5.25 7.80
N ASN A 216 -5.50 6.40 8.47
CA ASN A 216 -5.31 6.49 9.92
C ASN A 216 -4.17 5.57 10.42
N TRP A 217 -2.95 5.82 9.93
CA TRP A 217 -1.79 4.93 10.11
C TRP A 217 -1.50 4.51 11.56
N ALA A 218 -1.56 5.43 12.52
CA ALA A 218 -1.25 5.12 13.91
C ALA A 218 -2.15 4.01 14.49
N PRO A 219 -3.49 4.14 14.50
CA PRO A 219 -4.35 3.05 14.96
C PRO A 219 -4.36 1.86 13.98
N PHE A 220 -4.17 2.07 12.68
CA PHE A 220 -4.07 0.98 11.70
C PHE A 220 -2.94 0.00 12.02
N PHE A 221 -1.72 0.50 12.24
CA PHE A 221 -0.57 -0.37 12.52
C PHE A 221 -0.71 -1.07 13.86
N VAL A 222 -1.17 -0.37 14.90
CA VAL A 222 -1.46 -0.99 16.21
C VAL A 222 -2.48 -2.11 16.05
N GLY A 223 -3.55 -1.86 15.28
CA GLY A 223 -4.60 -2.84 15.02
C GLY A 223 -4.11 -4.08 14.29
N GLN A 224 -3.25 -3.90 13.29
CA GLN A 224 -2.67 -5.01 12.53
C GLN A 224 -1.74 -5.91 13.36
N THR A 225 -1.05 -5.35 14.36
CA THR A 225 -0.10 -6.10 15.21
C THR A 225 -0.70 -6.61 16.51
N PHE A 226 -1.93 -6.21 16.83
CA PHE A 226 -2.55 -6.51 18.12
C PHE A 226 -2.79 -8.01 18.35
N PRO A 227 -3.28 -8.81 17.37
CA PRO A 227 -3.44 -10.25 17.57
C PRO A 227 -2.13 -10.97 17.92
N GLN A 228 -1.00 -10.55 17.34
CA GLN A 228 0.31 -11.09 17.70
C GLN A 228 0.74 -10.66 19.09
N GLN A 229 0.51 -9.39 19.46
CA GLN A 229 0.79 -8.93 20.81
C GLN A 229 0.07 -9.79 21.85
N VAL A 230 -1.19 -10.15 21.60
CA VAL A 230 -1.95 -11.07 22.46
C VAL A 230 -1.26 -12.44 22.57
N LEU A 231 -0.81 -13.03 21.46
CA LEU A 231 -0.08 -14.30 21.49
C LEU A 231 1.24 -14.21 22.27
N TYR A 232 1.98 -13.11 22.10
CA TYR A 232 3.23 -12.86 22.84
C TYR A 232 3.00 -12.74 24.34
N GLU A 233 1.94 -12.07 24.77
CA GLU A 233 1.59 -11.94 26.19
C GLU A 233 1.12 -13.28 26.79
N LEU A 234 0.46 -14.12 25.99
CA LEU A 234 0.05 -15.46 26.41
C LEU A 234 1.23 -16.46 26.43
N GLY A 235 2.26 -16.23 25.62
CA GLY A 235 3.39 -17.17 25.46
C GLY A 235 3.00 -18.48 24.75
N GLU A 236 1.88 -18.49 24.03
CA GLU A 236 1.34 -19.64 23.30
C GLU A 236 1.13 -19.25 21.84
N PHE A 237 1.58 -20.10 20.91
CA PHE A 237 1.46 -19.88 19.46
C PHE A 237 0.68 -21.04 18.83
N PRO A 238 -0.65 -20.91 18.70
CA PRO A 238 -1.52 -21.93 18.11
C PRO A 238 -1.13 -22.31 16.68
N HIS A 239 -1.51 -23.53 16.29
CA HIS A 239 -1.28 -24.02 14.94
C HIS A 239 -2.31 -23.44 13.95
N THR A 240 -1.90 -23.28 12.69
CA THR A 240 -2.74 -22.76 11.60
C THR A 240 -4.09 -23.48 11.46
N CYS A 241 -4.13 -24.79 11.67
CA CYS A 241 -5.35 -25.60 11.66
C CYS A 241 -6.43 -25.14 12.67
N GLU A 242 -6.04 -24.56 13.80
CA GLU A 242 -6.99 -24.03 14.80
C GLU A 242 -7.67 -22.78 14.26
N TYR A 243 -6.90 -21.85 13.69
CA TYR A 243 -7.42 -20.65 13.05
C TYR A 243 -8.31 -20.99 11.85
N ASP A 244 -7.88 -21.92 10.99
CA ASP A 244 -8.68 -22.38 9.85
C ASP A 244 -10.01 -22.99 10.30
N THR A 245 -10.01 -23.73 11.42
CA THR A 245 -11.24 -24.33 11.97
C THR A 245 -12.19 -23.27 12.54
N LEU A 246 -11.65 -22.25 13.23
CA LEU A 246 -12.42 -21.11 13.71
C LEU A 246 -13.01 -20.31 12.55
N THR A 247 -12.21 -19.99 11.53
CA THR A 247 -12.64 -19.29 10.31
C THR A 247 -13.71 -20.08 9.55
N ALA A 248 -13.54 -21.39 9.38
CA ALA A 248 -14.54 -22.24 8.73
C ALA A 248 -15.86 -22.27 9.52
N ALA A 249 -15.81 -22.23 10.85
CA ALA A 249 -17.00 -22.23 11.68
C ALA A 249 -17.79 -20.92 11.58
N VAL A 250 -17.11 -19.77 11.57
CA VAL A 250 -17.80 -18.48 11.39
C VAL A 250 -18.37 -18.34 9.98
N ILE A 251 -17.64 -18.74 8.93
CA ILE A 251 -18.17 -18.75 7.56
C ILE A 251 -19.42 -19.63 7.51
N LYS A 252 -19.35 -20.86 8.02
CA LYS A 252 -20.52 -21.76 8.03
C LYS A 252 -21.73 -21.18 8.78
N ALA A 253 -21.50 -20.37 9.80
CA ALA A 253 -22.58 -19.76 10.58
C ALA A 253 -23.24 -18.56 9.88
N TYR A 254 -22.50 -17.82 9.03
CA TYR A 254 -22.94 -16.53 8.49
C TYR A 254 -23.02 -16.43 6.96
N ASP A 255 -22.44 -17.36 6.21
CA ASP A 255 -22.46 -17.42 4.72
C ASP A 255 -23.89 -17.27 4.18
N GLY A 256 -24.81 -18.10 4.69
CA GLY A 256 -26.22 -18.10 4.26
C GLY A 256 -27.04 -16.83 4.54
N ASN A 257 -26.50 -15.83 5.22
CA ASN A 257 -27.27 -14.64 5.62
C ASN A 257 -27.64 -13.73 4.45
N ASP A 258 -26.90 -13.79 3.33
CA ASP A 258 -27.23 -13.09 2.10
C ASP A 258 -28.17 -13.89 1.16
N GLY A 259 -28.53 -15.12 1.56
CA GLY A 259 -29.37 -16.03 0.80
C GLY A 259 -28.61 -16.96 -0.15
N LEU A 260 -27.28 -16.94 -0.15
CA LEU A 260 -26.42 -17.81 -0.93
C LEU A 260 -25.49 -18.61 0.01
N LEU A 261 -25.09 -19.82 -0.42
CA LEU A 261 -24.07 -20.60 0.27
C LEU A 261 -22.91 -20.75 -0.70
N ASP A 262 -22.02 -19.77 -0.71
CA ASP A 262 -20.85 -19.73 -1.59
C ASP A 262 -19.52 -19.66 -0.82
N GLY A 263 -19.58 -19.75 0.50
CA GLY A 263 -18.44 -19.68 1.39
C GLY A 263 -17.98 -18.26 1.67
N LEU A 264 -18.81 -17.25 1.38
CA LEU A 264 -18.52 -15.83 1.60
C LEU A 264 -19.46 -15.21 2.64
N ILE A 265 -18.94 -14.29 3.45
CA ILE A 265 -19.72 -13.49 4.39
C ILE A 265 -19.98 -12.12 3.75
N SER A 266 -21.02 -12.00 2.92
CA SER A 266 -21.36 -10.71 2.28
C SER A 266 -21.87 -9.63 3.25
N HIS A 267 -22.24 -10.02 4.48
CA HIS A 267 -22.74 -9.12 5.53
C HIS A 267 -21.93 -9.27 6.82
N PRO A 268 -20.63 -8.89 6.84
CA PRO A 268 -19.75 -9.11 7.99
C PRO A 268 -20.18 -8.33 9.24
N ASP A 269 -20.85 -7.19 9.08
CA ASP A 269 -21.40 -6.40 10.20
C ASP A 269 -22.54 -7.11 10.94
N SER A 270 -23.14 -8.16 10.34
CA SER A 270 -24.16 -8.98 10.99
C SER A 270 -23.58 -10.07 11.88
N CYS A 271 -22.27 -10.29 11.83
CA CYS A 271 -21.59 -11.35 12.56
C CYS A 271 -21.33 -10.96 14.02
N SER A 272 -21.75 -11.83 14.93
CA SER A 272 -21.47 -11.74 16.37
C SER A 272 -20.90 -13.05 16.90
N PHE A 273 -19.98 -13.66 16.14
CA PHE A 273 -19.41 -14.96 16.47
C PHE A 273 -18.41 -14.86 17.63
N ASP A 274 -18.62 -15.61 18.70
CA ASP A 274 -17.67 -15.70 19.82
C ASP A 274 -16.72 -16.91 19.61
N PRO A 275 -15.43 -16.69 19.29
CA PRO A 275 -14.49 -17.78 19.07
C PRO A 275 -14.26 -18.64 20.33
N TYR A 276 -14.56 -18.13 21.52
CA TYR A 276 -14.38 -18.88 22.77
C TYR A 276 -15.39 -20.03 22.91
N GLU A 277 -16.53 -19.99 22.21
CA GLU A 277 -17.52 -21.08 22.22
C GLU A 277 -16.97 -22.39 21.66
N LEU A 278 -15.92 -22.32 20.84
CA LEU A 278 -15.31 -23.50 20.20
C LEU A 278 -14.08 -24.02 20.94
N VAL A 279 -13.64 -23.40 22.04
CA VAL A 279 -12.52 -23.91 22.85
C VAL A 279 -12.83 -25.32 23.34
N GLY A 280 -11.89 -26.25 23.15
CA GLY A 280 -12.05 -27.65 23.51
C GLY A 280 -12.81 -28.50 22.48
N THR A 281 -13.31 -27.93 21.39
CA THR A 281 -13.88 -28.71 20.28
C THR A 281 -12.77 -29.33 19.41
N PRO A 282 -13.01 -30.50 18.77
CA PRO A 282 -11.98 -31.17 17.98
C PRO A 282 -11.46 -30.33 16.81
N VAL A 283 -10.14 -30.28 16.65
CA VAL A 283 -9.46 -29.71 15.49
C VAL A 283 -8.71 -30.81 14.76
N ASN A 284 -8.75 -30.80 13.43
CA ASN A 284 -8.00 -31.77 12.62
C ASN A 284 -6.70 -31.16 12.11
N CYS A 285 -5.64 -31.31 12.90
CA CYS A 285 -4.31 -30.85 12.53
C CYS A 285 -3.48 -32.01 11.97
N ASN A 286 -3.09 -31.92 10.70
CA ASN A 286 -2.23 -32.92 10.06
C ASN A 286 -0.74 -32.66 10.33
N VAL A 287 -0.38 -32.31 11.57
CA VAL A 287 0.99 -31.96 11.97
C VAL A 287 1.33 -32.65 13.30
N PRO A 288 2.51 -33.30 13.43
CA PRO A 288 2.94 -33.91 14.69
C PRO A 288 3.02 -32.88 15.83
N GLY A 289 2.47 -33.22 16.99
CA GLY A 289 2.47 -32.34 18.17
C GLY A 289 1.38 -31.28 18.17
N ALA A 290 0.57 -31.20 17.11
CA ALA A 290 -0.55 -30.28 17.07
C ALA A 290 -1.66 -30.68 18.07
N PRO A 291 -2.44 -29.71 18.56
CA PRO A 291 -3.47 -30.00 19.53
C PRO A 291 -4.61 -30.82 18.91
N ALA A 292 -5.27 -31.62 19.74
CA ALA A 292 -6.45 -32.38 19.34
C ALA A 292 -7.74 -31.54 19.42
N VAL A 293 -7.68 -30.39 20.09
CA VAL A 293 -8.81 -29.47 20.30
C VAL A 293 -8.39 -28.02 20.12
N ILE A 294 -9.33 -27.13 19.83
CA ILE A 294 -9.08 -25.69 19.73
C ILE A 294 -8.63 -25.15 21.10
N SER A 295 -7.49 -24.47 21.12
CA SER A 295 -6.92 -23.85 22.31
C SER A 295 -7.59 -22.53 22.66
N LYS A 296 -7.45 -22.13 23.94
CA LYS A 296 -7.89 -20.79 24.37
C LYS A 296 -7.06 -19.68 23.71
N ALA A 297 -5.78 -19.91 23.46
CA ALA A 297 -4.92 -18.97 22.76
C ALA A 297 -5.38 -18.75 21.30
N ALA A 298 -5.81 -19.81 20.59
CA ALA A 298 -6.39 -19.66 19.26
C ALA A 298 -7.64 -18.80 19.28
N ALA A 299 -8.55 -19.05 20.22
CA ALA A 299 -9.75 -18.25 20.37
C ALA A 299 -9.44 -16.78 20.71
N ALA A 300 -8.48 -16.52 21.60
CA ALA A 300 -8.08 -15.16 21.97
C ALA A 300 -7.46 -14.37 20.81
N ALA A 301 -6.63 -15.02 20.00
CA ALA A 301 -6.07 -14.39 18.81
C ALA A 301 -7.13 -14.07 17.74
N MET A 302 -8.08 -15.00 17.51
CA MET A 302 -9.18 -14.74 16.57
C MET A 302 -10.15 -13.67 17.10
N ASP A 303 -10.39 -13.61 18.41
CA ASP A 303 -11.16 -12.54 19.05
C ASP A 303 -10.52 -11.17 18.80
N ALA A 304 -9.21 -11.06 19.02
CA ALA A 304 -8.43 -9.86 18.73
C ALA A 304 -8.48 -9.48 17.24
N ALA A 305 -8.42 -10.47 16.34
CA ALA A 305 -8.44 -10.25 14.90
C ALA A 305 -9.83 -9.84 14.35
N TRP A 306 -10.92 -10.40 14.91
CA TRP A 306 -12.29 -10.23 14.43
C TRP A 306 -13.06 -9.09 15.07
N HIS A 307 -12.75 -8.74 16.31
CA HIS A 307 -13.47 -7.68 17.04
C HIS A 307 -12.70 -6.35 17.11
N GLY A 308 -11.47 -6.34 16.59
CA GLY A 308 -10.62 -5.15 16.52
C GLY A 308 -9.99 -4.79 17.85
N THR A 309 -9.04 -3.86 17.82
CA THR A 309 -8.29 -3.45 19.01
C THR A 309 -9.10 -2.50 19.86
N ARG A 310 -9.10 -2.72 21.18
CA ARG A 310 -9.80 -1.89 22.15
C ARG A 310 -8.85 -1.27 23.16
N ALA A 311 -9.19 -0.08 23.64
CA ALA A 311 -8.52 0.54 24.76
C ALA A 311 -8.97 -0.09 26.10
N ALA A 312 -8.27 0.24 27.19
CA ALA A 312 -8.57 -0.27 28.54
C ALA A 312 -9.98 0.10 29.03
N ASP A 313 -10.58 1.18 28.50
CA ASP A 313 -11.95 1.60 28.79
C ASP A 313 -13.01 0.88 27.93
N GLY A 314 -12.58 -0.03 27.03
CA GLY A 314 -13.42 -0.81 26.13
C GLY A 314 -13.75 -0.12 24.80
N SER A 315 -13.32 1.13 24.59
CA SER A 315 -13.52 1.85 23.33
C SER A 315 -12.75 1.21 22.17
N LEU A 316 -13.32 1.24 20.97
CA LEU A 316 -12.68 0.70 19.76
C LEU A 316 -11.59 1.66 19.28
N LEU A 317 -10.35 1.17 19.21
CA LEU A 317 -9.21 1.91 18.66
C LEU A 317 -9.08 1.71 17.15
N TRP A 318 -9.24 0.48 16.68
CA TRP A 318 -9.19 0.16 15.26
C TRP A 318 -10.09 -1.01 14.90
N SER A 319 -10.72 -0.93 13.73
CA SER A 319 -11.61 -1.96 13.21
C SER A 319 -10.86 -3.27 12.91
N SER A 320 -11.61 -4.36 12.90
CA SER A 320 -11.08 -5.69 12.60
C SER A 320 -10.68 -5.85 11.14
N SER A 321 -9.90 -6.91 10.87
CA SER A 321 -9.59 -7.32 9.50
C SER A 321 -10.75 -8.04 8.80
N GLY A 322 -11.81 -8.37 9.55
CA GLY A 322 -12.97 -9.11 9.07
C GLY A 322 -12.85 -10.62 9.35
N TYR A 323 -13.99 -11.30 9.38
CA TYR A 323 -14.10 -12.72 9.74
C TYR A 323 -13.47 -13.66 8.72
N GLU A 324 -13.46 -13.27 7.45
CA GLU A 324 -12.93 -14.05 6.32
C GLU A 324 -11.48 -13.74 6.01
N ALA A 325 -10.88 -12.76 6.72
CA ALA A 325 -9.49 -12.41 6.50
C ALA A 325 -8.64 -13.67 6.68
N ASN A 326 -7.77 -13.94 5.71
CA ASN A 326 -6.81 -15.02 5.85
C ASN A 326 -5.81 -14.63 6.96
N THR A 327 -5.99 -15.20 8.13
CA THR A 327 -5.13 -14.94 9.29
C THR A 327 -3.83 -15.76 9.26
N THR A 328 -3.79 -16.85 8.48
CA THR A 328 -2.67 -17.81 8.47
C THR A 328 -1.55 -17.49 7.47
N ASN A 329 -1.86 -16.82 6.34
CA ASN A 329 -0.90 -16.47 5.28
C ASN A 329 -0.48 -14.98 5.25
N GLY A 330 -0.80 -14.19 6.28
CA GLY A 330 -0.54 -12.74 6.30
C GLY A 330 0.00 -12.22 7.63
N VAL A 331 0.37 -10.94 7.66
CA VAL A 331 0.94 -10.19 8.82
C VAL A 331 -0.04 -10.08 10.01
N LEU A 332 -1.07 -10.91 10.11
CA LEU A 332 -2.06 -10.89 11.19
C LEU A 332 -1.83 -12.00 12.23
N LEU A 333 -1.58 -13.24 11.79
CA LEU A 333 -1.22 -14.36 12.67
C LEU A 333 -0.17 -15.30 12.03
N SER A 334 0.42 -14.95 10.88
CA SER A 334 1.34 -15.85 10.18
C SER A 334 2.64 -16.12 10.92
N GLU A 335 3.19 -17.29 10.60
CA GLU A 335 4.36 -17.98 11.13
C GLU A 335 5.71 -17.21 11.00
N GLY A 336 5.70 -15.95 10.54
CA GLY A 336 6.91 -15.13 10.33
C GLY A 336 7.73 -14.80 11.59
N PHE A 337 7.23 -15.16 12.77
CA PHE A 337 7.93 -14.99 14.05
C PHE A 337 8.01 -16.27 14.89
N THR A 338 7.72 -17.45 14.31
CA THR A 338 8.01 -18.73 14.98
C THR A 338 9.51 -19.06 14.98
N ASP A 339 10.33 -18.26 14.27
CA ASP A 339 11.79 -18.27 14.40
C ASP A 339 12.22 -17.10 15.31
N ASP A 340 12.75 -17.44 16.48
CA ASP A 340 13.33 -16.53 17.49
C ASP A 340 14.45 -15.61 16.90
N SER A 341 14.93 -15.93 15.69
CA SER A 341 15.93 -15.12 14.96
C SER A 341 15.39 -13.76 14.49
N LEU A 342 14.15 -13.69 13.96
CA LEU A 342 13.59 -12.47 13.38
C LEU A 342 13.06 -11.50 14.45
N ALA A 343 12.46 -12.02 15.53
CA ALA A 343 12.05 -11.19 16.66
C ALA A 343 13.25 -10.45 17.30
N ARG A 344 14.43 -11.09 17.34
CA ARG A 344 15.68 -10.49 17.82
C ARG A 344 16.29 -9.51 16.84
N GLU A 345 16.09 -9.70 15.53
CA GLU A 345 16.63 -8.83 14.49
C GLU A 345 15.84 -7.51 14.33
N TYR A 346 14.54 -7.52 14.63
CA TYR A 346 13.68 -6.33 14.60
C TYR A 346 13.71 -5.46 15.87
N ASP A 347 14.44 -5.86 16.93
CA ASP A 347 14.67 -5.07 18.15
C ASP A 347 13.40 -4.35 18.68
N ILE A 348 12.26 -5.02 18.57
CA ILE A 348 10.98 -4.57 19.17
C ILE A 348 11.08 -4.66 20.71
N TYR A 349 12.01 -5.48 21.21
CA TYR A 349 12.32 -5.66 22.63
C TYR A 349 12.59 -4.34 23.38
N ASN A 350 13.14 -3.32 22.72
CA ASN A 350 13.45 -2.05 23.37
C ASN A 350 12.30 -1.03 23.39
N TRP A 351 11.17 -1.28 22.73
CA TRP A 351 10.01 -0.37 22.78
C TRP A 351 9.21 -0.52 24.09
N ALA A 352 9.14 -1.74 24.63
CA ALA A 352 8.41 -2.02 25.87
C ALA A 352 9.22 -1.75 27.15
N GLU A 353 10.55 -1.67 27.07
CA GLU A 353 11.42 -1.48 28.24
C GLU A 353 11.90 -0.03 28.45
N SER A 354 11.49 0.93 27.61
CA SER A 354 11.87 2.34 27.83
C SER A 354 10.93 3.00 28.85
N PRO A 355 11.38 3.31 30.08
CA PRO A 355 10.50 3.84 31.13
C PRO A 355 10.13 5.32 30.95
N GLU A 356 10.51 5.95 29.84
CA GLU A 356 10.45 7.41 29.66
C GLU A 356 9.32 7.90 28.74
N ILE A 357 8.41 7.05 28.26
CA ILE A 357 7.27 7.48 27.40
C ILE A 357 5.91 7.11 28.03
N MET A 358 5.78 7.34 29.34
CA MET A 358 4.48 7.38 30.03
C MET A 358 4.32 8.67 30.85
N THR A 359 4.53 9.83 30.25
CA THR A 359 3.98 11.11 30.76
C THR A 359 3.92 12.13 29.62
N LEU A 360 2.85 12.11 28.83
CA LEU A 360 2.37 13.29 28.10
C LEU A 360 0.83 13.32 28.18
N GLU A 361 0.34 13.42 29.41
CA GLU A 361 -0.90 14.15 29.71
C GLU A 361 -0.49 15.44 30.41
N GLU A 362 -0.54 16.56 29.67
CA GLU A 362 -1.01 17.90 30.09
C GLU A 362 -1.09 18.83 28.88
#